data_AF-A0A2Z3H3S9-F1
#
_entry.id   AF-A0A2Z3H3S9-F1
#
_cell.length_a   1.000
_cell.length_b   1.000
_cell.length_c   1.000
_cell.angle_alpha   90.00
_cell.angle_beta   90.00
_cell.angle_gamma   90.00
#
_symmetry.space_group_name_H-M   'P 1'
#
loop_
_entity.id
_entity.type
_entity.pdbx_description
1 polymer ?
#
loop_
_entity_poly.entity_id
_entity_poly.type
_entity_poly.pdbx_seq_one_letter_code
_entity_poly.pdbx_strand_id
1 'polypeptide(L)'
;MIIIFGEKSYGKVDRVPGVCYVVTTFAHLNYLPLFPLRSYIVIEGTESGGEFRGKQIGVSLKSMIAGYARVWIGALTILAGIGAGAELNRALLARQMDGALLLGLIAAGVLGLLSFFVNGKVGAGFQVAAHVVSVVMWFVLSGGAANRKAADATNFGLFLLFVANVGLLLFGLTRLFDHAGAERKRELFNQLGVEVPDDEEEEPRESRWEEWDASEDRRRR
;
A
#
# COMPACT_ATOMS: atom_id res chain seq x y z
N MET A 1 -23.85 17.99 -16.76
CA MET A 1 -22.77 17.45 -15.90
C MET A 1 -23.05 17.91 -14.48
N ILE A 2 -23.32 16.98 -13.55
CA ILE A 2 -23.56 17.34 -12.15
C ILE A 2 -22.23 17.25 -11.42
N ILE A 3 -21.77 18.37 -10.86
CA ILE A 3 -20.57 18.41 -10.02
C ILE A 3 -21.03 18.24 -8.57
N ILE A 4 -20.59 17.17 -7.91
CA ILE A 4 -20.92 16.90 -6.50
C ILE A 4 -19.73 17.31 -5.65
N PHE A 5 -19.87 18.43 -4.94
CA PHE A 5 -18.92 18.91 -3.94
C PHE A 5 -19.47 18.69 -2.54
N GLY A 6 -18.64 18.25 -1.61
CA GLY A 6 -19.06 18.00 -0.24
C GLY A 6 -17.92 17.51 0.65
N GLU A 7 -18.29 17.14 1.86
CA GLU A 7 -17.37 16.58 2.86
C GLU A 7 -17.78 15.14 3.17
N LYS A 8 -16.80 14.24 3.25
CA LYS A 8 -17.05 12.85 3.61
C LYS A 8 -15.88 12.28 4.41
N SER A 9 -16.20 11.46 5.40
CA SER A 9 -15.20 10.75 6.21
C SER A 9 -14.72 9.50 5.46
N TYR A 10 -13.40 9.37 5.35
CA TYR A 10 -12.71 8.26 4.69
C TYR A 10 -11.64 7.66 5.61
N GLY A 11 -11.24 6.43 5.27
CA GLY A 11 -10.05 5.78 5.82
C GLY A 11 -10.16 5.45 7.30
N LYS A 12 -10.82 4.33 7.65
CA LYS A 12 -10.72 3.75 8.99
C LYS A 12 -9.30 3.23 9.20
N VAL A 13 -8.47 4.01 9.87
CA VAL A 13 -7.06 3.69 10.16
C VAL A 13 -6.84 3.58 11.67
N ASP A 14 -5.70 3.01 12.08
CA ASP A 14 -5.33 2.79 13.48
C ASP A 14 -6.45 2.16 14.32
N ARG A 15 -7.23 1.24 13.72
CA ARG A 15 -8.36 0.59 14.39
C ARG A 15 -7.85 -0.25 15.55
N VAL A 16 -8.39 0.04 16.73
CA VAL A 16 -8.33 -0.81 17.91
C VAL A 16 -9.67 -1.55 17.98
N PRO A 17 -9.72 -2.84 17.61
CA PRO A 17 -10.97 -3.58 17.49
C PRO A 17 -11.81 -3.52 18.77
N GLY A 18 -13.08 -3.11 18.62
CA GLY A 18 -14.04 -3.02 19.72
C GLY A 18 -13.91 -1.75 20.56
N VAL A 19 -12.98 -0.85 20.25
CA VAL A 19 -12.73 0.37 21.03
C VAL A 19 -12.91 1.61 20.16
N CYS A 20 -12.01 1.82 19.21
CA CYS A 20 -12.02 3.03 18.39
C CYS A 20 -11.25 2.86 17.08
N TYR A 21 -11.42 3.82 16.18
CA TYR A 21 -10.60 3.95 14.99
C TYR A 21 -10.50 5.42 14.58
N VAL A 22 -9.49 5.76 13.81
CA VAL A 22 -9.32 7.12 13.29
C VAL A 22 -9.97 7.22 11.91
N VAL A 23 -10.72 8.29 11.68
CA VAL A 23 -11.20 8.70 10.35
C VAL A 23 -10.73 10.09 10.02
N THR A 24 -10.60 10.38 8.72
CA THR A 24 -10.33 11.72 8.24
C THR A 24 -11.44 12.17 7.31
N THR A 25 -12.03 13.32 7.59
CA THR A 25 -13.00 14.00 6.75
C THR A 25 -12.25 14.76 5.66
N PHE A 26 -12.60 14.49 4.40
CA PHE A 26 -12.02 15.14 3.24
C PHE A 26 -13.07 16.00 2.53
N ALA A 27 -12.65 17.16 2.06
CA ALA A 27 -13.34 17.83 0.96
C ALA A 27 -13.19 16.96 -0.29
N HIS A 28 -14.29 16.67 -0.98
CA HIS A 28 -14.27 15.84 -2.17
C HIS A 28 -14.96 16.50 -3.36
N LEU A 29 -14.49 16.15 -4.55
CA LEU A 29 -15.11 16.50 -5.83
C LEU A 29 -15.44 15.21 -6.58
N ASN A 30 -16.72 14.95 -6.83
CA ASN A 30 -17.19 13.71 -7.46
C ASN A 30 -16.60 12.46 -6.78
N TYR A 31 -16.64 12.42 -5.44
CA TYR A 31 -16.10 11.36 -4.59
C TYR A 31 -14.56 11.23 -4.54
N LEU A 32 -13.82 12.07 -5.27
CA LEU A 32 -12.36 12.14 -5.18
C LEU A 32 -11.94 12.99 -3.97
N PRO A 33 -11.27 12.42 -2.95
CA PRO A 33 -10.82 13.19 -1.78
C PRO A 33 -9.67 14.14 -2.18
N LEU A 34 -9.89 15.44 -2.02
CA LEU A 34 -8.95 16.49 -2.44
C LEU A 34 -8.03 16.93 -1.30
N PHE A 35 -8.62 17.34 -0.17
CA PHE A 35 -7.88 17.86 0.98
C PHE A 35 -8.52 17.35 2.27
N PRO A 36 -7.73 16.87 3.25
CA PRO A 36 -8.27 16.57 4.55
C PRO A 36 -8.64 17.87 5.26
N LEU A 37 -9.77 17.84 5.93
CA LEU A 37 -10.29 18.95 6.70
C LEU A 37 -10.05 18.70 8.19
N ARG A 38 -10.46 17.53 8.67
CA ARG A 38 -10.45 17.16 10.10
C ARG A 38 -10.24 15.67 10.27
N SER A 39 -9.63 15.27 11.37
CA SER A 39 -9.53 13.87 11.78
C SER A 39 -10.27 13.66 13.08
N TYR A 40 -10.87 12.48 13.25
CA TYR A 40 -11.64 12.12 14.44
C TYR A 40 -11.23 10.74 14.92
N ILE A 41 -11.11 10.58 16.24
CA ILE A 41 -11.15 9.25 16.89
C ILE A 41 -12.62 8.92 17.09
N VAL A 42 -13.09 7.89 16.39
CA VAL A 42 -14.47 7.42 16.45
C VAL A 42 -14.56 6.23 17.39
N ILE A 43 -15.50 6.24 18.33
CA ILE A 43 -15.77 5.10 19.20
C ILE A 43 -16.55 4.06 18.39
N GLU A 44 -16.01 2.85 18.34
CA GLU A 44 -16.58 1.77 17.53
C GLU A 44 -17.96 1.35 18.08
N GLY A 45 -18.96 1.22 17.20
CA GLY A 45 -20.33 0.88 17.59
C GLY A 45 -21.21 2.09 17.93
N THR A 46 -20.68 3.32 17.85
CA THR A 46 -21.47 4.55 18.04
C THR A 46 -21.93 5.19 16.73
N GLU A 47 -21.59 4.59 15.58
CA GLU A 47 -21.94 5.13 14.27
C GLU A 47 -23.42 4.89 13.95
N SER A 48 -24.20 5.95 13.72
CA SER A 48 -25.60 5.86 13.31
C SER A 48 -25.97 6.99 12.35
N GLY A 49 -26.53 6.66 11.18
CA GLY A 49 -27.07 7.65 10.25
C GLY A 49 -26.09 8.71 9.72
N GLY A 50 -24.78 8.46 9.78
CA GLY A 50 -23.74 9.43 9.40
C GLY A 50 -23.20 10.26 10.58
N GLU A 51 -23.79 10.12 11.76
CA GLU A 51 -23.29 10.66 13.01
C GLU A 51 -22.46 9.61 13.75
N PHE A 52 -21.55 10.06 14.61
CA PHE A 52 -20.73 9.19 15.45
C PHE A 52 -20.30 9.95 16.70
N ARG A 53 -20.00 9.22 17.79
CA ARG A 53 -19.34 9.82 18.96
C ARG A 53 -17.84 9.73 18.76
N GLY A 54 -17.16 10.87 18.87
CA GLY A 54 -15.72 10.91 18.69
C GLY A 54 -15.08 12.20 19.17
N LYS A 55 -13.75 12.18 19.27
CA LYS A 55 -12.92 13.33 19.62
C LYS A 55 -12.17 13.81 18.40
N GLN A 56 -12.25 15.10 18.10
CA GLN A 56 -11.47 15.69 17.02
C GLN A 56 -9.98 15.68 17.38
N ILE A 57 -9.15 15.29 16.43
CA ILE A 57 -7.69 15.29 16.54
C ILE A 57 -7.08 16.11 15.40
N GLY A 58 -5.84 16.57 15.60
CA GLY A 58 -5.09 17.26 14.56
C GLY A 58 -4.81 16.35 13.37
N VAL A 59 -4.91 16.88 12.16
CA VAL A 59 -4.54 16.14 10.94
C VAL A 59 -3.02 16.00 10.89
N SER A 60 -2.54 14.76 10.76
CA SER A 60 -1.11 14.50 10.54
C SER A 60 -0.76 14.69 9.06
N LEU A 61 -0.14 15.82 8.72
CA LEU A 61 0.30 16.11 7.35
C LEU A 61 1.25 15.03 6.81
N LYS A 62 2.11 14.47 7.67
CA LYS A 62 3.03 13.38 7.30
C LYS A 62 2.27 12.14 6.81
N SER A 63 1.23 11.73 7.56
CA SER A 63 0.38 10.59 7.19
C SER A 63 -0.41 10.87 5.92
N MET A 64 -0.94 12.09 5.78
CA MET A 64 -1.64 12.53 4.57
C MET A 64 -0.73 12.44 3.34
N ILE A 65 0.47 13.02 3.39
CA ILE A 65 1.44 12.98 2.29
C ILE A 65 1.81 11.53 1.98
N ALA A 66 2.04 10.69 3.00
CA ALA A 66 2.32 9.28 2.78
C ALA A 66 1.15 8.55 2.06
N GLY A 67 -0.09 8.84 2.45
CA GLY A 67 -1.29 8.30 1.79
C GLY A 67 -1.42 8.71 0.32
N TYR A 68 -1.26 10.01 0.02
CA TYR A 68 -1.28 10.50 -1.36
C TYR A 68 -0.10 9.97 -2.18
N ALA A 69 1.11 9.98 -1.61
CA ALA A 69 2.29 9.42 -2.25
C ALA A 69 2.06 7.95 -2.59
N ARG A 70 1.48 7.15 -1.70
CA ARG A 70 1.15 5.74 -1.95
C ARG A 70 0.26 5.57 -3.18
N VAL A 71 -0.79 6.40 -3.33
CA VAL A 71 -1.69 6.35 -4.50
C VAL A 71 -0.99 6.83 -5.78
N TRP A 72 -0.33 7.98 -5.72
CA TRP A 72 0.31 8.59 -6.90
C TRP A 72 1.51 7.79 -7.39
N ILE A 73 2.34 7.26 -6.48
CA ILE A 73 3.45 6.38 -6.82
C ILE A 73 2.91 5.11 -7.49
N GLY A 74 1.82 4.52 -6.97
CA GLY A 74 1.17 3.38 -7.61
C GLY A 74 0.65 3.70 -9.01
N ALA A 75 0.00 4.85 -9.21
CA ALA A 75 -0.48 5.28 -10.51
C ALA A 75 0.68 5.55 -11.50
N LEU A 76 1.71 6.29 -11.08
CA LEU A 76 2.90 6.57 -11.89
C LEU A 76 3.62 5.29 -12.29
N THR A 77 3.69 4.33 -11.37
CA THR A 77 4.24 3.00 -11.65
C THR A 77 3.49 2.30 -12.77
N ILE A 78 2.15 2.27 -12.71
CA ILE A 78 1.34 1.61 -13.73
C ILE A 78 1.57 2.26 -15.09
N LEU A 79 1.55 3.60 -15.15
CA LEU A 79 1.81 4.35 -16.38
C LEU A 79 3.21 4.08 -16.95
N ALA A 80 4.22 4.06 -16.07
CA ALA A 80 5.59 3.75 -16.46
C ALA A 80 5.72 2.30 -16.96
N GLY A 81 5.04 1.34 -16.33
CA GLY A 81 4.97 -0.05 -16.79
C GLY A 81 4.33 -0.20 -18.17
N ILE A 82 3.24 0.53 -18.43
CA ILE A 82 2.60 0.57 -19.76
C ILE A 82 3.55 1.15 -20.81
N GLY A 83 4.23 2.25 -20.49
CA GLY A 83 5.22 2.88 -21.38
C GLY A 83 6.39 1.94 -21.69
N ALA A 84 6.95 1.29 -20.66
CA ALA A 84 8.00 0.30 -20.82
C ALA A 84 7.56 -0.88 -21.70
N GLY A 85 6.35 -1.39 -21.50
CA GLY A 85 5.79 -2.47 -22.33
C GLY A 85 5.63 -2.07 -23.80
N ALA A 86 5.19 -0.83 -24.07
CA ALA A 86 5.07 -0.32 -25.43
C ALA A 86 6.42 -0.22 -26.14
N GLU A 87 7.46 0.27 -25.46
CA GLU A 87 8.81 0.37 -26.05
C GLU A 87 9.47 -1.00 -26.22
N LEU A 88 9.32 -1.92 -25.25
CA LEU A 88 9.80 -3.29 -25.37
C LEU A 88 9.16 -4.02 -26.56
N ASN A 89 7.85 -3.83 -26.78
CA ASN A 89 7.16 -4.40 -27.92
C ASN A 89 7.70 -3.86 -29.26
N ARG A 90 8.02 -2.56 -29.33
CA ARG A 90 8.66 -1.97 -30.53
C ARG A 90 10.06 -2.54 -30.78
N ALA A 91 10.87 -2.70 -29.73
CA ALA A 91 12.20 -3.29 -29.82
C ALA A 91 12.16 -4.77 -30.27
N LEU A 92 11.16 -5.51 -29.79
CA LEU A 92 10.91 -6.90 -30.21
C LEU A 92 10.53 -6.99 -31.69
N LEU A 93 9.60 -6.14 -32.14
CA LEU A 93 9.22 -6.07 -33.56
C LEU A 93 10.38 -5.67 -34.47
N ALA A 94 11.31 -4.85 -33.96
CA ALA A 94 12.57 -4.52 -34.64
C ALA A 94 13.61 -5.67 -34.62
N ARG A 95 13.29 -6.84 -34.06
CA ARG A 95 14.16 -8.02 -33.87
C ARG A 95 15.47 -7.72 -33.13
N GLN A 96 15.47 -6.75 -32.22
CA GLN A 96 16.67 -6.35 -31.48
C GLN A 96 16.82 -7.03 -30.11
N MET A 97 15.90 -7.92 -29.72
CA MET A 97 15.91 -8.58 -28.41
C MET A 97 15.71 -10.10 -28.50
N ASP A 98 16.38 -10.84 -27.62
CA ASP A 98 16.17 -12.27 -27.39
C ASP A 98 14.82 -12.51 -26.68
N GLY A 99 13.98 -13.37 -27.25
CA GLY A 99 12.63 -13.66 -26.76
C GLY A 99 12.59 -14.30 -25.37
N ALA A 100 13.63 -15.06 -24.98
CA ALA A 100 13.72 -15.63 -23.63
C ALA A 100 13.87 -14.54 -22.56
N LEU A 101 14.55 -13.47 -22.91
CA LEU A 101 14.83 -12.34 -22.03
C LEU A 101 13.59 -11.47 -21.81
N LEU A 102 12.78 -11.28 -22.86
CA LEU A 102 11.48 -10.62 -22.75
C LEU A 102 10.52 -11.42 -21.85
N LEU A 103 10.48 -12.75 -22.00
CA LEU A 103 9.66 -13.61 -21.16
C LEU A 103 10.07 -13.50 -19.67
N GLY A 104 11.37 -13.42 -19.38
CA GLY A 104 11.86 -13.21 -18.02
C GLY A 104 11.40 -11.87 -17.41
N LEU A 105 11.41 -10.80 -18.20
CA LEU A 105 10.92 -9.48 -17.80
C LEU A 105 9.41 -9.45 -17.54
N ILE A 106 8.62 -10.07 -18.43
CA ILE A 106 7.17 -10.20 -18.25
C ILE A 106 6.85 -11.01 -17.00
N ALA A 107 7.53 -12.16 -16.82
CA ALA A 107 7.34 -13.00 -15.64
C ALA A 107 7.67 -12.25 -14.35
N ALA A 108 8.77 -11.49 -14.30
CA ALA A 108 9.13 -10.66 -13.15
C ALA A 108 8.08 -9.57 -12.87
N GLY A 109 7.56 -8.90 -13.90
CA GLY A 109 6.49 -7.91 -13.76
C GLY A 109 5.18 -8.50 -13.25
N VAL A 110 4.78 -9.67 -13.77
CA VAL A 110 3.58 -10.39 -13.31
C VAL A 110 3.73 -10.86 -11.88
N LEU A 111 4.88 -11.43 -11.50
CA LEU A 111 5.14 -11.84 -10.12
C LEU A 111 5.15 -10.65 -9.15
N GLY A 112 5.73 -9.52 -9.56
CA GLY A 112 5.69 -8.28 -8.80
C GLY A 112 4.29 -7.67 -8.66
N LEU A 113 3.41 -7.87 -9.65
CA LEU A 113 2.01 -7.50 -9.55
C LEU A 113 1.23 -8.45 -8.62
N LEU A 114 1.44 -9.75 -8.76
CA LEU A 114 0.79 -10.77 -7.94
C LEU A 114 1.14 -10.62 -6.45
N SER A 115 2.36 -10.16 -6.13
CA SER A 115 2.76 -9.92 -4.75
C SER A 115 1.95 -8.82 -4.05
N PHE A 116 1.24 -7.94 -4.79
CA PHE A 116 0.30 -6.97 -4.17
C PHE A 116 -0.89 -7.63 -3.50
N PHE A 117 -1.32 -8.77 -4.04
CA PHE A 117 -2.48 -9.50 -3.53
C PHE A 117 -2.10 -10.41 -2.36
N VAL A 118 -0.79 -10.64 -2.16
CA VAL A 118 -0.28 -11.35 -0.99
C VAL A 118 -0.16 -10.35 0.18
N ASN A 119 -0.98 -10.53 1.20
CA ASN A 119 -0.98 -9.64 2.38
C ASN A 119 0.27 -9.85 3.25
N GLY A 120 0.67 -8.77 3.95
CA GLY A 120 1.69 -8.81 4.99
C GLY A 120 3.14 -8.86 4.48
N LYS A 121 4.04 -9.27 5.37
CA LYS A 121 5.49 -9.27 5.16
C LYS A 121 5.93 -10.18 4.01
N VAL A 122 5.18 -11.25 3.74
CA VAL A 122 5.46 -12.21 2.67
C VAL A 122 5.30 -11.57 1.30
N GLY A 123 4.20 -10.84 1.05
CA GLY A 123 4.00 -10.12 -0.20
C GLY A 123 5.06 -9.05 -0.44
N ALA A 124 5.41 -8.30 0.60
CA ALA A 124 6.51 -7.33 0.52
C ALA A 124 7.85 -7.99 0.18
N GLY A 125 8.16 -9.16 0.75
CA GLY A 125 9.37 -9.93 0.44
C GLY A 125 9.43 -10.38 -1.03
N PHE A 126 8.33 -10.92 -1.56
CA PHE A 126 8.24 -11.27 -2.98
C PHE A 126 8.40 -10.07 -3.89
N GLN A 127 7.83 -8.93 -3.51
CA GLN A 127 7.94 -7.69 -4.26
C GLN A 127 9.38 -7.21 -4.35
N VAL A 128 10.09 -7.17 -3.21
CA VAL A 128 11.52 -6.81 -3.16
C VAL A 128 12.36 -7.77 -4.00
N ALA A 129 12.12 -9.08 -3.91
CA ALA A 129 12.85 -10.08 -4.70
C ALA A 129 12.65 -9.90 -6.21
N ALA A 130 11.40 -9.70 -6.66
CA ALA A 130 11.09 -9.44 -8.07
C ALA A 130 11.81 -8.18 -8.60
N HIS A 131 11.98 -7.17 -7.74
CA HIS A 131 12.65 -5.93 -8.10
C HIS A 131 14.15 -6.08 -8.24
N VAL A 132 14.79 -6.78 -7.31
CA VAL A 132 16.22 -7.08 -7.39
C VAL A 132 16.51 -7.82 -8.69
N VAL A 133 15.69 -8.82 -9.05
CA VAL A 133 15.82 -9.54 -10.32
C VAL A 133 15.65 -8.60 -11.52
N SER A 134 14.65 -7.71 -11.51
CA SER A 134 14.43 -6.74 -12.60
C SER A 134 15.61 -5.78 -12.78
N VAL A 135 16.21 -5.27 -11.70
CA VAL A 135 17.38 -4.38 -11.73
C VAL A 135 18.62 -5.11 -12.24
N VAL A 136 18.85 -6.34 -11.80
CA VAL A 136 19.98 -7.16 -12.30
C VAL A 136 19.83 -7.40 -13.80
N MET A 137 18.62 -7.75 -14.26
CA MET A 137 18.33 -7.95 -15.68
C MET A 137 18.54 -6.66 -16.48
N TRP A 138 18.20 -5.49 -15.94
CA TRP A 138 18.49 -4.20 -16.56
C TRP A 138 19.99 -3.95 -16.79
N PHE A 139 20.82 -4.23 -15.79
CA PHE A 139 22.28 -4.07 -15.90
C PHE A 139 22.88 -5.03 -16.95
N VAL A 140 22.42 -6.28 -16.97
CA VAL A 140 22.86 -7.28 -17.95
C VAL A 140 22.49 -6.85 -19.37
N LEU A 141 21.29 -6.30 -19.56
CA LEU A 141 20.79 -5.85 -20.86
C LEU A 141 21.45 -4.57 -21.36
N SER A 142 21.64 -3.59 -20.49
CA SER A 142 22.25 -2.30 -20.86
C SER A 142 23.74 -2.42 -21.21
N GLY A 143 24.45 -3.38 -20.63
CA GLY A 143 25.86 -3.65 -20.94
C GLY A 143 26.12 -4.27 -22.33
N GLY A 144 25.10 -4.87 -22.97
CA GLY A 144 25.24 -5.60 -24.24
C GLY A 144 24.90 -4.83 -25.52
N ALA A 145 24.40 -3.59 -25.42
CA ALA A 145 23.87 -2.86 -26.58
C ALA A 145 24.99 -2.25 -27.45
N ALA A 146 25.46 -2.99 -28.46
CA ALA A 146 26.51 -2.56 -29.39
C ALA A 146 26.10 -1.44 -30.38
N ASN A 147 24.82 -1.06 -30.45
CA ASN A 147 24.31 -0.11 -31.45
C ASN A 147 23.60 1.09 -30.78
N ARG A 148 24.19 2.29 -30.91
CA ARG A 148 23.79 3.49 -30.16
C ARG A 148 22.32 3.93 -30.36
N LYS A 149 21.77 3.80 -31.58
CA LYS A 149 20.36 4.20 -31.84
C LYS A 149 19.34 3.21 -31.29
N ALA A 150 19.66 1.91 -31.31
CA ALA A 150 18.88 0.88 -30.64
C ALA A 150 18.98 1.02 -29.12
N ALA A 151 20.16 1.44 -28.63
CA ALA A 151 20.39 1.73 -27.23
C ALA A 151 19.46 2.85 -26.74
N ASP A 152 19.28 3.96 -27.47
CA ASP A 152 18.47 5.09 -26.98
C ASP A 152 16.99 4.73 -26.70
N ALA A 153 16.32 4.03 -27.61
CA ALA A 153 14.92 3.60 -27.42
C ALA A 153 14.79 2.52 -26.33
N THR A 154 15.73 1.56 -26.31
CA THR A 154 15.77 0.50 -25.30
C THR A 154 16.06 1.10 -23.91
N ASN A 155 16.97 2.07 -23.82
CA ASN A 155 17.35 2.76 -22.60
C ASN A 155 16.18 3.56 -22.01
N PHE A 156 15.34 4.18 -22.84
CA PHE A 156 14.16 4.89 -22.35
C PHE A 156 13.09 3.94 -21.77
N GLY A 157 12.75 2.86 -22.49
CA GLY A 157 11.82 1.84 -21.98
C GLY A 157 12.32 1.18 -20.70
N LEU A 158 13.62 0.88 -20.65
CA LEU A 158 14.32 0.35 -19.48
C LEU A 158 14.35 1.34 -18.30
N PHE A 159 14.51 2.65 -18.57
CA PHE A 159 14.42 3.69 -17.54
C PHE A 159 13.01 3.80 -16.96
N LEU A 160 11.97 3.76 -17.79
CA LEU A 160 10.59 3.75 -17.31
C LEU A 160 10.31 2.52 -16.45
N LEU A 161 10.81 1.35 -16.84
CA LEU A 161 10.72 0.14 -16.05
C LEU A 161 11.44 0.30 -14.70
N PHE A 162 12.62 0.92 -14.68
CA PHE A 162 13.32 1.22 -13.43
C PHE A 162 12.49 2.14 -12.51
N VAL A 163 11.93 3.22 -13.05
CA VAL A 163 11.06 4.14 -12.28
C VAL A 163 9.84 3.40 -11.73
N ALA A 164 9.20 2.55 -12.54
CA ALA A 164 8.09 1.71 -12.10
C ALA A 164 8.50 0.82 -10.93
N ASN A 165 9.64 0.12 -11.04
CA ASN A 165 10.15 -0.72 -9.98
C ASN A 165 10.49 0.10 -8.71
N VAL A 166 11.17 1.25 -8.82
CA VAL A 166 11.45 2.08 -7.63
C VAL A 166 10.14 2.51 -6.93
N GLY A 167 9.12 2.89 -7.71
CA GLY A 167 7.81 3.24 -7.17
C GLY A 167 7.13 2.07 -6.42
N LEU A 168 7.12 0.89 -7.03
CA LEU A 168 6.64 -0.34 -6.43
C LEU A 168 7.41 -0.70 -5.15
N LEU A 169 8.74 -0.62 -5.14
CA LEU A 169 9.57 -0.89 -3.96
C LEU A 169 9.19 0.03 -2.80
N LEU A 170 9.11 1.34 -3.06
CA LEU A 170 8.71 2.33 -2.07
C LEU A 170 7.31 2.04 -1.55
N PHE A 171 6.37 1.70 -2.42
CA PHE A 171 5.03 1.29 -2.04
C PHE A 171 5.03 0.05 -1.13
N GLY A 172 5.74 -1.01 -1.51
CA GLY A 172 5.85 -2.25 -0.74
C GLY A 172 6.47 -2.03 0.63
N LEU A 173 7.52 -1.19 0.71
CA LEU A 173 8.12 -0.77 1.98
C LEU A 173 7.11 -0.06 2.88
N THR A 174 6.27 0.84 2.35
CA THR A 174 5.24 1.48 3.19
C THR A 174 4.26 0.48 3.80
N ARG A 175 4.04 -0.67 3.16
CA ARG A 175 3.15 -1.74 3.66
C ARG A 175 3.83 -2.59 4.72
N LEU A 176 5.15 -2.77 4.62
CA LEU A 176 5.96 -3.48 5.63
C LEU A 176 5.92 -2.75 6.99
N PHE A 177 5.77 -1.43 6.98
CA PHE A 177 5.74 -0.58 8.17
C PHE A 177 4.32 -0.16 8.61
N ASP A 178 3.24 -0.67 7.99
CA ASP A 178 1.86 -0.19 8.17
C ASP A 178 1.16 -0.75 9.44
N HIS A 179 1.90 -1.07 10.51
CA HIS A 179 1.29 -1.46 11.78
C HIS A 179 1.20 -0.26 12.69
N ALA A 180 0.00 0.01 13.21
CA ALA A 180 -0.18 0.90 14.35
C ALA A 180 0.63 0.31 15.52
N GLY A 181 1.83 0.83 15.71
CA GLY A 181 2.73 0.38 16.77
C GLY A 181 2.05 0.49 18.13
N ALA A 182 2.53 -0.30 19.09
CA ALA A 182 2.04 -0.24 20.48
C ALA A 182 2.02 1.21 21.00
N GLU A 183 3.03 2.01 20.64
CA GLU A 183 3.09 3.45 20.94
C GLU A 183 1.90 4.23 20.41
N ARG A 184 1.50 4.00 19.16
CA ARG A 184 0.36 4.70 18.55
C ARG A 184 -0.96 4.29 19.20
N LYS A 185 -1.12 3.03 19.58
CA LYS A 185 -2.29 2.58 20.35
C LYS A 185 -2.33 3.30 21.70
N ARG A 186 -1.22 3.33 22.43
CA ARG A 186 -1.11 4.05 23.72
C ARG A 186 -1.45 5.53 23.58
N GLU A 187 -0.97 6.19 22.53
CA GLU A 187 -1.30 7.58 22.24
C GLU A 187 -2.82 7.77 22.05
N LEU A 188 -3.49 6.89 21.29
CA LEU A 188 -4.93 6.97 21.06
C LEU A 188 -5.74 6.75 22.34
N PHE A 189 -5.36 5.79 23.18
CA PHE A 189 -5.97 5.55 24.49
C PHE A 189 -5.82 6.76 25.42
N ASN A 190 -4.60 7.33 25.51
CA ASN A 190 -4.34 8.54 26.26
C ASN A 190 -5.18 9.73 25.77
N GLN A 191 -5.36 9.87 24.45
CA GLN A 191 -6.23 10.91 23.88
C GLN A 191 -7.70 10.72 24.21
N LEU A 192 -8.15 9.47 24.41
CA LEU A 192 -9.50 9.13 24.86
C LEU A 192 -9.68 9.22 26.38
N GLY A 193 -8.59 9.41 27.15
CA GLY A 193 -8.63 9.39 28.61
C GLY A 193 -8.95 8.00 29.17
N VAL A 194 -8.66 6.95 28.41
CA VAL A 194 -8.81 5.56 28.82
C VAL A 194 -7.42 5.08 29.21
N GLU A 195 -7.25 4.62 30.46
CA GLU A 195 -6.01 3.98 30.86
C GLU A 195 -5.81 2.72 30.02
N VAL A 196 -4.65 2.66 29.36
CA VAL A 196 -4.20 1.43 28.70
C VAL A 196 -3.97 0.44 29.83
N PRO A 197 -4.59 -0.76 29.82
CA PRO A 197 -4.19 -1.81 30.75
C PRO A 197 -2.68 -1.97 30.61
N ASP A 198 -1.92 -1.76 31.69
CA ASP A 198 -0.49 -2.05 31.72
C ASP A 198 -0.33 -3.47 31.21
N ASP A 199 0.29 -3.59 30.04
CA ASP A 199 0.22 -4.78 29.22
C ASP A 199 0.49 -6.04 30.06
N GLU A 200 -0.56 -6.83 30.35
CA GLU A 200 -0.39 -8.27 30.48
C GLU A 200 0.25 -8.66 29.16
N GLU A 201 1.51 -9.09 29.24
CA GLU A 201 2.34 -9.64 28.17
C GLU A 201 1.41 -10.21 27.10
N GLU A 202 1.37 -9.61 25.89
CA GLU A 202 0.44 -10.00 24.82
C GLU A 202 0.34 -11.52 24.79
N GLU A 203 -0.70 -12.06 25.43
CA GLU A 203 -0.79 -13.49 25.61
C GLU A 203 -0.80 -14.04 24.17
N PRO A 204 0.12 -14.97 23.84
CA PRO A 204 0.36 -15.37 22.47
C PRO A 204 -0.98 -15.61 21.80
N ARG A 205 -1.20 -15.04 20.61
CA ARG A 205 -2.51 -15.05 19.94
C ARG A 205 -3.18 -16.44 19.94
N GLU A 206 -2.39 -17.51 20.03
CA GLU A 206 -2.80 -18.91 20.25
C GLU A 206 -3.60 -19.17 21.54
N SER A 207 -3.22 -18.63 22.71
CA SER A 207 -3.94 -18.88 23.97
C SER A 207 -5.37 -18.35 23.94
N ARG A 208 -5.60 -17.22 23.26
CA ARG A 208 -6.92 -16.61 23.10
C ARG A 208 -7.86 -17.44 22.23
N TRP A 209 -7.34 -18.21 21.27
CA TRP A 209 -8.15 -19.12 20.45
C TRP A 209 -8.52 -20.37 21.24
N GLU A 210 -7.59 -20.91 22.04
CA GLU A 210 -7.85 -22.05 22.93
C GLU A 210 -8.92 -21.71 23.98
N GLU A 211 -8.90 -20.51 24.52
CA GLU A 211 -9.89 -20.06 25.50
C GLU A 211 -11.27 -19.83 24.86
N TRP A 212 -11.31 -19.35 23.61
CA TRP A 212 -12.57 -19.20 22.86
C TRP A 212 -13.19 -20.56 22.55
N ASP A 213 -12.42 -21.52 22.03
CA ASP A 213 -12.87 -22.88 21.75
C ASP A 213 -13.40 -23.56 23.03
N ALA A 214 -12.67 -23.43 24.15
CA ALA A 214 -13.10 -23.95 25.44
C ALA A 214 -14.40 -23.28 25.96
N SER A 215 -14.59 -22.00 25.68
CA SER A 215 -15.82 -21.28 26.02
C SER A 215 -17.02 -21.71 25.17
N GLU A 216 -16.80 -22.03 23.90
CA GLU A 216 -17.84 -22.46 22.98
C GLU A 216 -18.29 -23.90 23.27
N ASP A 217 -17.35 -24.77 23.65
CA ASP A 217 -17.64 -26.13 24.10
C ASP A 217 -18.46 -26.16 25.40
N ARG A 218 -18.23 -25.21 26.32
CA ARG A 218 -19.05 -25.05 27.53
C ARG A 218 -20.48 -24.58 27.24
N ARG A 219 -20.72 -23.85 26.15
CA ARG A 219 -22.08 -23.43 25.75
C ARG A 219 -22.87 -24.52 25.04
N ARG A 220 -22.19 -25.56 24.54
CA ARG A 220 -22.81 -26.69 23.83
C ARG A 220 -23.23 -27.84 24.75
N ARG A 221 -22.84 -27.81 26.02
CA ARG A 221 -23.27 -28.76 27.06
C ARG A 221 -24.38 -28.17 27.91
#